data_AF-G0PDE8-F1
#
_entry.id   AF-G0PDE8-F1
#
_cell.length_a   1.000
_cell.length_b   1.000
_cell.length_c   1.000
_cell.angle_alpha   90.00
_cell.angle_beta   90.00
_cell.angle_gamma   90.00
#
_symmetry.space_group_name_H-M   'P 1'
#
loop_
_entity.id
_entity.type
_entity.pdbx_description
1 polymer ?
#
loop_
_entity_poly.entity_id
_entity_poly.type
_entity_poly.pdbx_seq_one_letter_code
_entity_poly.pdbx_strand_id
1 'polypeptide(L)'
;MDYTYESKINESFEYVDESEVSSGDESSELSMVLEEMKRLRMENAELKNDNSEIKEALRNILTLQMTILEQGSRFDLESIGNAINSLKSDNCVLHETIYSTHQEILNVKYLLKNKRRSDPCENPIETEINGEWKLIESNNVDDFLYSQTDIFPFEASRIRHSNVCFEFQNNQVKTCNWFLQYSNLEVHYFGIPNEDEVLFFVKDNKLISVQKSREANGEVFSTIKRFIDNGKLHIVWERNGFTCERVYEKLDNWSSNTDPFKGTDSIAP
;
A
#
# COMPACT_ATOMS: atom_id res chain seq x y z
N MET A 1 50.65 -25.30 -25.46
CA MET A 1 51.49 -26.47 -25.19
C MET A 1 51.49 -27.31 -26.44
N ASP A 2 52.68 -27.56 -26.96
CA ASP A 2 52.95 -28.10 -28.28
C ASP A 2 52.32 -29.47 -28.54
N TYR A 3 51.77 -29.58 -29.74
CA TYR A 3 51.47 -30.80 -30.46
C TYR A 3 52.77 -31.57 -30.70
N THR A 4 52.90 -32.80 -30.21
CA THR A 4 53.80 -33.84 -30.78
C THR A 4 53.84 -35.06 -29.87
N TYR A 5 52.83 -35.94 -29.92
CA TYR A 5 53.01 -37.32 -29.46
C TYR A 5 51.92 -38.24 -30.02
N GLU A 6 51.81 -38.33 -31.35
CA GLU A 6 51.10 -39.45 -32.01
C GLU A 6 51.52 -39.49 -33.49
N SER A 7 52.82 -39.66 -33.72
CA SER A 7 53.41 -39.94 -35.03
C SER A 7 54.60 -40.84 -34.79
N LYS A 8 54.32 -42.13 -34.51
CA LYS A 8 55.26 -43.25 -34.59
C LYS A 8 54.56 -44.54 -34.13
N ILE A 9 53.59 -45.01 -34.91
CA ILE A 9 53.48 -46.45 -35.15
C ILE A 9 53.55 -46.60 -36.65
N ASN A 10 54.74 -47.01 -37.05
CA ASN A 10 55.14 -47.36 -38.40
C ASN A 10 54.24 -48.52 -38.85
N GLU A 11 53.30 -48.27 -39.77
CA GLU A 11 52.67 -49.35 -40.53
C GLU A 11 53.70 -49.87 -41.54
N SER A 12 54.59 -50.73 -41.05
CA SER A 12 55.40 -51.62 -41.87
C SER A 12 55.11 -53.04 -41.42
N PHE A 13 54.02 -53.61 -41.94
CA PHE A 13 53.90 -55.05 -42.06
C PHE A 13 53.70 -55.34 -43.54
N GLU A 14 54.77 -55.86 -44.12
CA GLU A 14 54.84 -56.48 -45.44
C GLU A 14 53.58 -57.31 -45.74
N TYR A 15 53.04 -57.13 -46.94
CA TYR A 15 52.15 -58.10 -47.56
C TYR A 15 52.92 -59.44 -47.59
N VAL A 16 52.50 -60.40 -46.77
CA VAL A 16 52.97 -61.78 -46.89
C VAL A 16 52.21 -62.38 -48.07
N ASP A 17 52.96 -62.70 -49.12
CA ASP A 17 52.49 -63.41 -50.31
C ASP A 17 52.01 -64.81 -49.90
N GLU A 18 50.70 -65.08 -50.02
CA GLU A 18 50.05 -66.32 -49.61
C GLU A 18 50.31 -67.50 -50.57
N SER A 19 51.25 -67.38 -51.50
CA SER A 19 51.52 -68.42 -52.51
C SER A 19 52.52 -69.51 -52.09
N GLU A 20 53.16 -69.42 -50.93
CA GLU A 20 54.13 -70.42 -50.46
C GLU A 20 53.81 -70.95 -49.04
N VAL A 21 52.77 -71.79 -48.91
CA VAL A 21 52.75 -72.78 -47.81
C VAL A 21 52.32 -74.13 -48.36
N SER A 22 53.34 -74.96 -48.61
CA SER A 22 53.29 -76.34 -49.07
C SER A 22 52.84 -77.30 -47.95
N SER A 23 52.20 -78.39 -48.39
CA SER A 23 51.58 -79.50 -47.67
C SER A 23 52.40 -80.16 -46.54
N GLY A 24 51.77 -80.31 -45.36
CA GLY A 24 52.18 -81.20 -44.26
C GLY A 24 51.39 -80.90 -42.98
N ASP A 25 51.13 -81.90 -42.12
CA ASP A 25 50.22 -81.88 -40.95
C ASP A 25 50.41 -80.73 -39.90
N GLU A 26 51.44 -79.88 -40.01
CA GLU A 26 51.56 -78.60 -39.28
C GLU A 26 50.64 -77.49 -39.87
N SER A 27 50.02 -77.75 -41.01
CA SER A 27 49.10 -76.87 -41.73
C SER A 27 47.84 -76.48 -40.94
N SER A 28 47.40 -77.30 -39.99
CA SER A 28 46.19 -77.04 -39.19
C SER A 28 46.42 -75.95 -38.14
N GLU A 29 47.53 -76.02 -37.41
CA GLU A 29 47.85 -75.03 -36.36
C GLU A 29 48.19 -73.67 -36.98
N LEU A 30 48.96 -73.67 -38.07
CA LEU A 30 49.28 -72.43 -38.81
C LEU A 30 48.02 -71.78 -39.37
N SER A 31 47.08 -72.57 -39.92
CA SER A 31 45.80 -72.07 -40.42
C SER A 31 44.93 -71.48 -39.30
N MET A 32 44.90 -72.12 -38.12
CA MET A 32 44.19 -71.58 -36.94
C MET A 32 44.80 -70.27 -36.44
N VAL A 33 46.13 -70.18 -36.40
CA VAL A 33 46.83 -68.94 -36.02
C VAL A 33 46.57 -67.81 -37.02
N LEU A 34 46.50 -68.13 -38.32
CA LEU A 34 46.21 -67.15 -39.36
C LEU A 34 44.78 -66.58 -39.24
N GLU A 35 43.79 -67.44 -38.99
CA GLU A 35 42.41 -67.01 -38.77
C GLU A 35 42.24 -66.22 -37.46
N GLU A 36 42.95 -66.60 -36.40
CA GLU A 36 43.01 -65.83 -35.16
C GLU A 36 43.63 -64.44 -35.39
N MET A 37 44.71 -64.34 -36.16
CA MET A 37 45.30 -63.06 -36.55
C MET A 37 44.36 -62.19 -37.37
N LYS A 38 43.58 -62.78 -38.30
CA LYS A 38 42.55 -62.04 -39.05
C LYS A 38 41.46 -61.53 -38.11
N ARG A 39 40.99 -62.34 -37.18
CA ARG A 39 39.99 -61.92 -36.17
C ARG A 39 40.50 -60.77 -35.32
N LEU A 40 41.72 -60.88 -34.78
CA LEU A 40 42.35 -59.83 -33.98
C LEU A 40 42.60 -58.53 -34.78
N ARG A 41 42.82 -58.62 -36.10
CA ARG A 41 42.92 -57.44 -36.97
C ARG A 41 41.56 -56.77 -37.16
N MET A 42 40.50 -57.54 -37.36
CA MET A 42 39.13 -57.00 -37.46
C MET A 42 38.69 -56.35 -36.15
N GLU A 43 38.92 -57.02 -35.01
CA GLU A 43 38.61 -56.48 -33.68
C GLU A 43 39.42 -55.20 -33.39
N ASN A 44 40.70 -55.15 -33.75
CA ASN A 44 41.48 -53.90 -33.64
C ASN A 44 40.96 -52.77 -34.55
N ALA A 45 40.40 -53.10 -35.72
CA ALA A 45 39.80 -52.10 -36.59
C ALA A 45 38.50 -51.55 -35.99
N GLU A 46 37.66 -52.41 -35.41
CA GLU A 46 36.45 -52.01 -34.68
C GLU A 46 36.79 -51.15 -33.46
N LEU A 47 37.76 -51.57 -32.63
CA LEU A 47 38.21 -50.79 -31.47
C LEU A 47 38.79 -49.42 -31.87
N LYS A 48 39.42 -49.31 -33.04
CA LYS A 48 39.87 -48.01 -33.56
C LYS A 48 38.70 -47.12 -33.96
N ASN A 49 37.66 -47.70 -34.57
CA ASN A 49 36.44 -46.97 -34.92
C ASN A 49 35.72 -46.47 -33.66
N ASP A 50 35.49 -47.35 -32.69
CA ASP A 50 34.84 -47.01 -31.42
C ASP A 50 35.60 -45.91 -30.66
N ASN A 51 36.95 -45.99 -30.64
CA ASN A 51 37.77 -44.94 -30.05
C ASN A 51 37.64 -43.59 -30.77
N SER A 52 37.44 -43.59 -32.09
CA SER A 52 37.20 -42.37 -32.85
C SER A 52 35.85 -41.74 -32.46
N GLU A 53 34.80 -42.56 -32.38
CA GLU A 53 33.45 -42.13 -31.98
C GLU A 53 33.43 -41.58 -30.54
N ILE A 54 34.12 -42.24 -29.61
CA ILE A 54 34.26 -41.76 -28.23
C ILE A 54 35.01 -40.42 -28.18
N LYS A 55 36.09 -40.27 -28.95
CA LYS A 55 36.85 -39.00 -29.03
C LYS A 55 35.98 -37.86 -29.56
N GLU A 56 35.13 -38.13 -30.55
CA GLU A 56 34.20 -37.14 -31.10
C GLU A 56 33.10 -36.76 -30.08
N ALA A 57 32.50 -37.74 -29.41
CA ALA A 57 31.51 -37.50 -28.36
C ALA A 57 32.09 -36.66 -27.21
N LEU A 58 33.33 -36.95 -26.78
CA LEU A 58 34.01 -36.17 -25.74
C LEU A 58 34.28 -34.72 -26.18
N ARG A 59 34.68 -34.49 -27.44
CA ARG A 59 34.83 -33.13 -27.98
C ARG A 59 33.51 -32.38 -27.96
N ASN A 60 32.42 -33.01 -28.37
CA ASN A 60 31.09 -32.40 -28.36
C ASN A 60 30.65 -32.02 -26.94
N ILE A 61 30.91 -32.89 -25.95
CA ILE A 61 30.63 -32.59 -24.54
C ILE A 61 31.47 -31.41 -24.03
N LEU A 62 32.76 -31.37 -24.36
CA LEU A 62 33.66 -30.26 -23.99
C LEU A 62 33.21 -28.93 -24.59
N THR A 63 32.83 -28.92 -25.88
CA THR A 63 32.29 -27.72 -26.55
C THR A 63 30.99 -27.27 -25.92
N LEU A 64 30.10 -28.20 -25.57
CA LEU A 64 28.86 -27.88 -24.88
C LEU A 64 29.12 -27.29 -23.49
N GLN A 65 30.04 -27.86 -22.72
CA GLN A 65 30.43 -27.35 -21.40
C GLN A 65 31.04 -25.94 -21.48
N MET A 66 31.91 -25.67 -22.47
CA MET A 66 32.43 -24.32 -22.70
C MET A 66 31.34 -23.33 -23.05
N THR A 67 30.39 -23.73 -23.91
CA THR A 67 29.25 -22.89 -24.30
C THR A 67 28.37 -22.54 -23.10
N ILE A 68 28.11 -23.53 -22.22
CA ILE A 68 27.34 -23.34 -20.98
C ILE A 68 28.09 -22.41 -20.02
N LEU A 69 29.42 -22.54 -19.89
CA LEU A 69 30.24 -21.69 -19.02
C LEU A 69 30.28 -20.23 -19.54
N GLU A 70 30.44 -20.03 -20.84
CA GLU A 70 30.39 -18.71 -21.47
C GLU A 70 29.02 -18.05 -21.30
N GLN A 71 27.93 -18.80 -21.50
CA GLN A 71 26.56 -18.31 -21.26
C GLN A 71 26.27 -18.08 -19.77
N GLY A 72 26.81 -18.92 -18.88
CA GLY A 72 26.67 -18.78 -17.42
C GLY A 72 27.39 -17.53 -16.87
N SER A 73 28.45 -17.08 -17.53
CA SER A 73 29.16 -15.83 -17.19
C SER A 73 28.42 -14.54 -17.62
N ARG A 74 27.34 -14.68 -18.40
CA ARG A 74 26.59 -13.55 -18.97
C ARG A 74 25.34 -13.15 -18.19
N PHE A 75 25.09 -13.77 -17.04
CA PHE A 75 24.12 -13.21 -16.11
C PHE A 75 24.73 -11.97 -15.49
N ASP A 76 24.40 -10.83 -16.08
CA ASP A 76 24.68 -9.52 -15.50
C ASP A 76 23.91 -9.40 -14.18
N LEU A 77 24.59 -9.79 -13.10
CA LEU A 77 24.09 -9.75 -11.73
C LEU A 77 23.65 -8.33 -11.35
N GLU A 78 24.23 -7.30 -11.98
CA GLU A 78 23.83 -5.92 -11.78
C GLU A 78 22.48 -5.64 -12.45
N SER A 79 22.26 -6.09 -13.69
CA SER A 79 20.96 -6.00 -14.37
C SER A 79 19.87 -6.80 -13.65
N ILE A 80 20.18 -8.01 -13.16
CA ILE A 80 19.25 -8.80 -12.33
C ILE A 80 18.97 -8.09 -11.00
N GLY A 81 20.00 -7.53 -10.35
CA GLY A 81 19.86 -6.76 -9.12
C GLY A 81 18.98 -5.52 -9.31
N ASN A 82 19.17 -4.80 -10.42
CA ASN A 82 18.37 -3.64 -10.80
C ASN A 82 16.92 -4.03 -11.10
N ALA A 83 16.68 -5.15 -11.81
CA ALA A 83 15.33 -5.67 -12.04
C ALA A 83 14.63 -6.09 -10.73
N ILE A 84 15.35 -6.73 -9.81
CA ILE A 84 14.83 -7.08 -8.47
C ILE A 84 14.50 -5.83 -7.67
N ASN A 85 15.36 -4.80 -7.71
CA ASN A 85 15.12 -3.54 -7.00
C ASN A 85 13.93 -2.77 -7.62
N SER A 86 13.79 -2.77 -8.94
CA SER A 86 12.61 -2.21 -9.62
C SER A 86 11.34 -2.94 -9.20
N LEU A 87 11.34 -4.28 -9.22
CA LEU A 87 10.20 -5.09 -8.77
C LEU A 87 9.85 -4.87 -7.30
N LYS A 88 10.85 -4.64 -6.42
CA LYS A 88 10.62 -4.27 -5.02
C LYS A 88 9.98 -2.90 -4.91
N SER A 89 10.46 -1.92 -5.65
CA SER A 89 9.88 -0.57 -5.70
C SER A 89 8.43 -0.61 -6.19
N ASP A 90 8.17 -1.34 -7.28
CA ASP A 90 6.82 -1.52 -7.83
C ASP A 90 5.90 -2.23 -6.83
N ASN A 91 6.39 -3.23 -6.10
CA ASN A 91 5.64 -3.86 -5.01
C ASN A 91 5.33 -2.90 -3.86
N CYS A 92 6.26 -2.02 -3.48
CA CYS A 92 5.98 -1.00 -2.46
C CYS A 92 4.87 -0.05 -2.92
N VAL A 93 4.94 0.45 -4.16
CA VAL A 93 3.90 1.30 -4.74
C VAL A 93 2.56 0.57 -4.83
N LEU A 94 2.58 -0.72 -5.22
CA LEU A 94 1.38 -1.55 -5.25
C LEU A 94 0.79 -1.71 -3.84
N HIS A 95 1.63 -1.90 -2.83
CA HIS A 95 1.19 -2.06 -1.44
C HIS A 95 0.59 -0.75 -0.88
N GLU A 96 1.17 0.41 -1.21
CA GLU A 96 0.60 1.72 -0.91
C GLU A 96 -0.75 1.93 -1.62
N THR A 97 -0.83 1.54 -2.90
CA THR A 97 -2.06 1.65 -3.70
C THR A 97 -3.16 0.74 -3.15
N ILE A 98 -2.83 -0.50 -2.78
CA ILE A 98 -3.76 -1.44 -2.13
C ILE A 98 -4.22 -0.88 -0.79
N TYR A 99 -3.32 -0.33 0.02
CA TYR A 99 -3.66 0.28 1.29
C TYR A 99 -4.61 1.48 1.11
N SER A 100 -4.30 2.38 0.18
CA SER A 100 -5.16 3.52 -0.17
C SER A 100 -6.55 3.07 -0.64
N THR A 101 -6.59 2.12 -1.58
CA THR A 101 -7.84 1.53 -2.08
C THR A 101 -8.64 0.86 -0.96
N HIS A 102 -7.96 0.21 -0.01
CA HIS A 102 -8.61 -0.39 1.14
C HIS A 102 -9.27 0.67 2.05
N GLN A 103 -8.60 1.81 2.27
CA GLN A 103 -9.17 2.94 2.99
C GLN A 103 -10.37 3.55 2.26
N GLU A 104 -10.29 3.71 0.94
CA GLU A 104 -11.43 4.15 0.12
C GLU A 104 -12.62 3.18 0.21
N ILE A 105 -12.37 1.87 0.15
CA ILE A 105 -13.40 0.84 0.33
C ILE A 105 -14.02 0.93 1.73
N LEU A 106 -13.23 1.16 2.78
CA LEU A 106 -13.74 1.34 4.13
C LEU A 106 -14.60 2.61 4.24
N ASN A 107 -14.19 3.70 3.61
CA ASN A 107 -14.96 4.95 3.53
C ASN A 107 -16.28 4.74 2.78
N VAL A 108 -16.27 4.04 1.63
CA VAL A 108 -17.48 3.71 0.87
C VAL A 108 -18.39 2.77 1.67
N LYS A 109 -17.84 1.79 2.38
CA LYS A 109 -18.62 0.90 3.27
C LYS A 109 -19.25 1.68 4.43
N TYR A 110 -18.53 2.63 5.02
CA TYR A 110 -19.05 3.54 6.03
C TYR A 110 -20.22 4.37 5.47
N LEU A 111 -20.04 4.99 4.31
CA LEU A 111 -21.07 5.74 3.61
C LEU A 111 -22.30 4.87 3.30
N LEU A 112 -22.12 3.65 2.79
CA LEU A 112 -23.21 2.71 2.48
C LEU A 112 -23.93 2.21 3.74
N LYS A 113 -23.21 1.97 4.83
CA LYS A 113 -23.79 1.56 6.11
C LYS A 113 -24.64 2.68 6.72
N ASN A 114 -24.23 3.93 6.52
CA ASN A 114 -24.99 5.10 6.95
C ASN A 114 -26.17 5.39 6.00
N LYS A 115 -26.01 5.12 4.69
CA LYS A 115 -27.08 5.26 3.69
C LYS A 115 -28.21 4.22 3.81
N ARG A 116 -27.98 3.09 4.50
CA ARG A 116 -29.00 2.05 4.79
C ARG A 116 -29.68 2.21 6.16
N ARG A 117 -29.31 3.22 6.95
CA ARG A 117 -29.94 3.55 8.24
C ARG A 117 -30.77 4.82 8.22
N SER A 118 -30.96 5.42 7.06
CA SER A 118 -32.01 6.41 6.87
C SER A 118 -33.36 5.68 6.82
N ASP A 119 -33.95 5.49 8.00
CA ASP A 119 -35.35 5.88 8.16
C ASP A 119 -35.53 7.28 7.54
N PRO A 120 -36.68 7.60 6.93
CA PRO A 120 -36.92 8.89 6.34
C PRO A 120 -37.05 9.94 7.45
N CYS A 121 -35.92 10.40 7.98
CA CYS A 121 -35.83 11.65 8.72
C CYS A 121 -35.93 12.76 7.68
N GLU A 122 -36.91 13.64 7.83
CA GLU A 122 -37.39 14.52 6.76
C GLU A 122 -36.31 15.46 6.20
N ASN A 123 -35.22 15.78 6.90
CA ASN A 123 -33.96 16.17 6.24
C ASN A 123 -32.72 15.79 7.06
N PRO A 124 -31.57 15.50 6.42
CA PRO A 124 -30.32 15.17 7.10
C PRO A 124 -29.68 16.38 7.77
N ILE A 125 -29.05 16.18 8.95
CA ILE A 125 -28.39 17.23 9.75
C ILE A 125 -27.33 17.97 8.94
N GLU A 126 -26.65 17.29 8.02
CA GLU A 126 -25.68 17.85 7.08
C GLU A 126 -26.27 18.96 6.19
N THR A 127 -27.58 18.94 5.98
CA THR A 127 -28.30 19.97 5.23
C THR A 127 -28.97 20.98 6.17
N GLU A 128 -29.66 20.52 7.21
CA GLU A 128 -30.49 21.39 8.06
C GLU A 128 -29.69 22.39 8.89
N ILE A 129 -28.52 21.97 9.39
CA ILE A 129 -27.70 22.77 10.31
C ILE A 129 -27.10 24.00 9.63
N ASN A 130 -27.01 24.03 8.30
CA ASN A 130 -26.41 25.13 7.56
C ASN A 130 -27.13 26.45 7.81
N GLY A 131 -26.37 27.50 8.14
CA GLY A 131 -26.88 28.84 8.40
C GLY A 131 -26.43 29.41 9.75
N GLU A 132 -27.00 30.56 10.10
CA GLU A 132 -26.74 31.29 11.34
C GLU A 132 -27.88 31.01 12.31
N TRP A 133 -27.49 30.78 13.56
CA TRP A 133 -28.37 30.41 14.63
C TRP A 133 -28.17 31.35 15.80
N LYS A 134 -29.26 31.98 16.23
CA LYS A 134 -29.29 32.92 17.33
C LYS A 134 -29.74 32.22 18.60
N LEU A 135 -29.00 32.43 19.68
CA LEU A 135 -29.31 31.83 20.98
C LEU A 135 -30.66 32.33 21.49
N ILE A 136 -31.54 31.41 21.90
CA ILE A 136 -32.84 31.74 22.50
C ILE A 136 -33.00 31.17 23.91
N GLU A 137 -32.32 30.08 24.24
CA GLU A 137 -32.39 29.44 25.55
C GLU A 137 -31.03 28.84 25.92
N SER A 138 -30.70 28.86 27.20
CA SER A 138 -29.45 28.30 27.72
C SER A 138 -29.68 27.76 29.14
N ASN A 139 -29.44 26.48 29.31
CA ASN A 139 -29.69 25.73 30.54
C ASN A 139 -28.35 25.27 31.14
N ASN A 140 -28.16 25.52 32.44
CA ASN A 140 -26.97 25.14 33.23
C ASN A 140 -25.61 25.67 32.73
N VAL A 141 -25.61 26.68 31.86
CA VAL A 141 -24.37 27.20 31.25
C VAL A 141 -23.42 27.84 32.28
N ASP A 142 -23.94 28.53 33.29
CA ASP A 142 -23.08 29.21 34.26
C ASP A 142 -22.38 28.24 35.21
N ASP A 143 -23.11 27.25 35.74
CA ASP A 143 -22.54 26.18 36.57
C ASP A 143 -21.56 25.33 35.76
N PHE A 144 -21.90 25.04 34.51
CA PHE A 144 -21.01 24.36 33.57
C PHE A 144 -19.70 25.14 33.37
N LEU A 145 -19.77 26.44 33.08
CA LEU A 145 -18.58 27.26 32.84
C LEU A 145 -17.74 27.45 34.12
N TYR A 146 -18.39 27.61 35.27
CA TYR A 146 -17.71 27.77 36.56
C TYR A 146 -16.92 26.51 36.97
N SER A 147 -17.38 25.33 36.55
CA SER A 147 -16.71 24.05 36.84
C SER A 147 -15.53 23.74 35.91
N GLN A 148 -15.29 24.52 34.86
CA GLN A 148 -14.16 24.30 33.95
C GLN A 148 -12.99 25.23 34.31
N THR A 149 -11.83 24.65 34.61
CA THR A 149 -10.63 25.42 34.99
C THR A 149 -9.89 26.05 33.80
N ASP A 150 -10.15 25.56 32.58
CA ASP A 150 -9.42 25.93 31.37
C ASP A 150 -10.22 26.82 30.40
N ILE A 151 -11.41 27.29 30.81
CA ILE A 151 -12.20 28.25 30.04
C ILE A 151 -12.02 29.65 30.64
N PHE A 152 -11.28 30.51 29.95
CA PHE A 152 -11.04 31.88 30.43
C PHE A 152 -12.28 32.78 30.27
N PRO A 153 -12.33 33.94 30.97
CA PRO A 153 -13.53 34.78 31.01
C PRO A 153 -14.03 35.27 29.66
N PHE A 154 -13.13 35.49 28.69
CA PHE A 154 -13.51 35.92 27.34
C PHE A 154 -14.23 34.81 26.57
N GLU A 155 -13.68 33.60 26.59
CA GLU A 155 -14.28 32.39 26.02
C GLU A 155 -15.62 32.10 26.70
N ALA A 156 -15.69 32.21 28.02
CA ALA A 156 -16.93 32.04 28.78
C ALA A 156 -18.00 33.06 28.34
N SER A 157 -17.63 34.33 28.14
CA SER A 157 -18.54 35.36 27.62
C SER A 157 -19.01 35.03 26.20
N ARG A 158 -18.10 34.61 25.32
CA ARG A 158 -18.44 34.15 23.97
C ARG A 158 -19.40 32.96 24.01
N ILE A 159 -19.14 31.96 24.85
CA ILE A 159 -20.02 30.80 25.03
C ILE A 159 -21.40 31.22 25.57
N ARG A 160 -21.52 32.26 26.40
CA ARG A 160 -22.83 32.70 26.89
C ARG A 160 -23.68 33.37 25.82
N HIS A 161 -23.05 34.07 24.87
CA HIS A 161 -23.74 35.09 24.10
C HIS A 161 -23.58 34.95 22.58
N SER A 162 -22.73 34.05 22.08
CA SER A 162 -22.48 33.92 20.66
C SER A 162 -23.68 33.39 19.88
N ASN A 163 -23.89 33.98 18.70
CA ASN A 163 -24.54 33.28 17.60
C ASN A 163 -23.57 32.22 17.06
N VAL A 164 -24.12 31.16 16.50
CA VAL A 164 -23.34 30.07 15.92
C VAL A 164 -23.69 29.92 14.44
N CYS A 165 -22.68 29.68 13.62
CA CYS A 165 -22.85 29.47 12.19
C CYS A 165 -22.24 28.13 11.78
N PHE A 166 -22.92 27.44 10.86
CA PHE A 166 -22.43 26.20 10.27
C PHE A 166 -22.47 26.28 8.76
N GLU A 167 -21.39 25.83 8.12
CA GLU A 167 -21.34 25.53 6.69
C GLU A 167 -20.77 24.13 6.49
N PHE A 168 -21.63 23.21 6.10
CA PHE A 168 -21.31 21.82 5.86
C PHE A 168 -20.98 21.62 4.38
N GLN A 169 -19.81 21.05 4.09
CA GLN A 169 -19.36 20.77 2.73
C GLN A 169 -18.69 19.40 2.67
N ASN A 170 -19.31 18.41 2.03
CA ASN A 170 -18.76 17.07 1.83
C ASN A 170 -18.16 16.43 3.10
N ASN A 171 -16.84 16.56 3.29
CA ASN A 171 -16.02 15.99 4.36
C ASN A 171 -15.67 17.00 5.48
N GLN A 172 -16.16 18.22 5.42
CA GLN A 172 -15.82 19.24 6.40
C GLN A 172 -17.04 19.98 6.91
N VAL A 173 -16.92 20.52 8.11
CA VAL A 173 -17.82 21.53 8.64
C VAL A 173 -17.00 22.75 9.02
N LYS A 174 -17.40 23.90 8.51
CA LYS A 174 -16.93 25.17 9.03
C LYS A 174 -17.87 25.63 10.13
N THR A 175 -17.30 26.05 11.25
CA THR A 175 -18.04 26.58 12.39
C THR A 175 -17.60 28.00 12.65
N CYS A 176 -18.54 28.90 12.90
CA CYS A 176 -18.24 30.25 13.37
C CYS A 176 -18.98 30.54 14.66
N ASN A 177 -18.33 31.22 15.60
CA ASN A 177 -18.99 31.89 16.72
C ASN A 177 -18.88 33.40 16.53
N TRP A 178 -20.00 34.10 16.50
CA TRP A 178 -20.04 35.56 16.35
C TRP A 178 -20.43 36.23 17.66
N PHE A 179 -19.58 37.11 18.19
CA PHE A 179 -19.86 37.88 19.39
C PHE A 179 -19.13 39.23 19.37
N LEU A 180 -19.85 40.35 19.56
CA LEU A 180 -19.29 41.71 19.65
C LEU A 180 -18.23 42.06 18.58
N GLN A 181 -18.51 41.75 17.30
CA GLN A 181 -17.60 41.95 16.15
C GLN A 181 -16.38 41.02 16.08
N TYR A 182 -16.24 40.08 17.01
CA TYR A 182 -15.25 39.01 16.95
C TYR A 182 -15.90 37.74 16.38
N SER A 183 -15.24 37.16 15.38
CA SER A 183 -15.58 35.87 14.81
C SER A 183 -14.47 34.86 15.11
N ASN A 184 -14.84 33.70 15.69
CA ASN A 184 -13.93 32.56 15.71
C ASN A 184 -14.35 31.58 14.62
N LEU A 185 -13.62 31.59 13.50
CA LEU A 185 -13.83 30.70 12.37
C LEU A 185 -12.91 29.49 12.49
N GLU A 186 -13.50 28.31 12.45
CA GLU A 186 -12.78 27.04 12.47
C GLU A 186 -13.26 26.14 11.33
N VAL A 187 -12.34 25.39 10.74
CA VAL A 187 -12.63 24.39 9.71
C VAL A 187 -12.25 23.02 10.26
N HIS A 188 -13.22 22.11 10.28
CA HIS A 188 -13.06 20.78 10.86
C HIS A 188 -13.30 19.71 9.81
N TYR A 189 -12.36 18.80 9.64
CA TYR A 189 -12.48 17.64 8.74
C TYR A 189 -13.01 16.43 9.52
N PHE A 190 -13.98 15.71 8.95
CA PHE A 190 -14.52 14.53 9.63
C PHE A 190 -13.52 13.40 9.69
N GLY A 191 -13.50 12.69 10.82
CA GLY A 191 -12.58 11.57 11.02
C GLY A 191 -11.14 11.98 11.34
N ILE A 192 -10.80 13.27 11.31
CA ILE A 192 -9.45 13.78 11.58
C ILE A 192 -9.52 14.71 12.80
N PRO A 193 -8.79 14.41 13.90
CA PRO A 193 -8.74 15.31 15.05
C PRO A 193 -7.96 16.60 14.73
N ASN A 194 -8.40 17.73 15.32
CA ASN A 194 -7.68 19.00 15.22
C ASN A 194 -6.51 19.10 16.23
N GLU A 195 -5.83 20.25 16.28
CA GLU A 195 -4.71 20.50 17.20
C GLU A 195 -5.06 20.34 18.68
N ASP A 196 -6.35 20.48 19.03
CA ASP A 196 -6.89 20.31 20.39
C ASP A 196 -7.45 18.91 20.66
N GLU A 197 -7.16 17.94 19.78
CA GLU A 197 -7.68 16.56 19.82
C GLU A 197 -9.22 16.47 19.71
N VAL A 198 -9.85 17.46 19.08
CA VAL A 198 -11.29 17.49 18.83
C VAL A 198 -11.58 16.77 17.52
N LEU A 199 -12.37 15.71 17.59
CA LEU A 199 -12.81 14.90 16.44
C LEU A 199 -14.28 15.15 16.13
N PHE A 200 -14.59 15.53 14.90
CA PHE A 200 -15.96 15.71 14.40
C PHE A 200 -16.43 14.50 13.58
N PHE A 201 -17.70 14.14 13.74
CA PHE A 201 -18.38 13.13 12.93
C PHE A 201 -19.91 13.27 12.99
N VAL A 202 -20.60 12.69 12.02
CA VAL A 202 -22.08 12.59 12.02
C VAL A 202 -22.51 11.19 12.43
N LYS A 203 -23.46 11.11 13.36
CA LYS A 203 -24.05 9.85 13.80
C LYS A 203 -25.49 10.07 14.27
N ASP A 204 -26.40 9.20 13.85
CA ASP A 204 -27.82 9.20 14.26
C ASP A 204 -28.51 10.58 14.05
N ASN A 205 -28.25 11.20 12.88
CA ASN A 205 -28.71 12.56 12.52
C ASN A 205 -28.24 13.69 13.45
N LYS A 206 -27.06 13.53 14.05
CA LYS A 206 -26.43 14.55 14.92
C LYS A 206 -25.01 14.83 14.46
N LEU A 207 -24.63 16.10 14.50
CA LEU A 207 -23.23 16.50 14.38
C LEU A 207 -22.59 16.43 15.77
N ILE A 208 -21.62 15.54 15.93
CA ILE A 208 -20.97 15.25 17.21
C ILE A 208 -19.51 15.67 17.12
N SER A 209 -19.02 16.34 18.17
CA SER A 209 -17.59 16.56 18.39
C SER A 209 -17.17 16.01 19.74
N VAL A 210 -16.08 15.26 19.78
CA VAL A 210 -15.51 14.69 21.02
C VAL A 210 -14.08 15.19 21.20
N GLN A 211 -13.69 15.51 22.42
CA GLN A 211 -12.31 15.88 22.77
C GLN A 211 -11.72 14.81 23.68
N LYS A 212 -10.50 14.38 23.37
CA LYS A 212 -9.78 13.34 24.10
C LYS A 212 -8.61 13.92 24.89
N SER A 213 -8.38 13.41 26.09
CA SER A 213 -7.24 13.82 26.91
C SER A 213 -5.96 13.22 26.36
N ARG A 214 -4.95 14.06 26.13
CA ARG A 214 -3.58 13.63 25.79
C ARG A 214 -2.91 12.90 26.96
N GLU A 215 -3.27 13.26 28.19
CA GLU A 215 -2.62 12.78 29.42
C GLU A 215 -3.28 11.50 29.97
N ALA A 216 -4.60 11.34 29.78
CA ALA A 216 -5.38 10.21 30.30
C ALA A 216 -5.67 9.15 29.22
N ASN A 217 -4.63 8.71 28.49
CA ASN A 217 -4.72 7.60 27.52
C ASN A 217 -5.85 7.74 26.47
N GLY A 218 -6.20 8.96 26.06
CA GLY A 218 -7.24 9.21 25.05
C GLY A 218 -8.68 9.09 25.57
N GLU A 219 -8.90 9.14 26.89
CA GLU A 219 -10.24 9.22 27.49
C GLU A 219 -10.99 10.46 26.98
N VAL A 220 -12.25 10.29 26.62
CA VAL A 220 -13.12 11.38 26.17
C VAL A 220 -13.63 12.13 27.40
N PHE A 221 -13.21 13.38 27.56
CA PHE A 221 -13.61 14.22 28.69
C PHE A 221 -14.61 15.32 28.30
N SER A 222 -14.82 15.55 27.00
CA SER A 222 -15.74 16.56 26.46
C SER A 222 -16.45 16.01 25.23
N THR A 223 -17.77 16.16 25.17
CA THR A 223 -18.62 15.78 24.05
C THR A 223 -19.65 16.87 23.79
N ILE A 224 -19.76 17.32 22.54
CA ILE A 224 -20.78 18.26 22.09
C ILE A 224 -21.64 17.55 21.05
N LYS A 225 -22.95 17.52 21.27
CA LYS A 225 -23.95 16.96 20.35
C LYS A 225 -24.80 18.12 19.82
N ARG A 226 -24.90 18.21 18.50
CA ARG A 226 -25.69 19.21 17.78
C ARG A 226 -26.76 18.50 16.97
N PHE A 227 -28.02 18.88 17.15
CA PHE A 227 -29.15 18.27 16.44
C PHE A 227 -30.29 19.27 16.26
N ILE A 228 -31.11 19.07 15.23
CA ILE A 228 -32.31 19.87 15.01
C ILE A 228 -33.50 19.12 15.60
N ASP A 229 -34.27 19.82 16.42
CA ASP A 229 -35.57 19.34 16.91
C ASP A 229 -36.59 20.47 16.80
N ASN A 230 -37.75 20.18 16.20
CA ASN A 230 -38.82 21.16 15.97
C ASN A 230 -38.34 22.49 15.32
N GLY A 231 -37.42 22.40 14.35
CA GLY A 231 -36.86 23.55 13.65
C GLY A 231 -35.86 24.39 14.45
N LYS A 232 -35.50 23.96 15.66
CA LYS A 232 -34.52 24.62 16.53
C LYS A 232 -33.24 23.80 16.58
N LEU A 233 -32.11 24.49 16.66
CA LEU A 233 -30.82 23.84 16.88
C LEU A 233 -30.59 23.68 18.39
N HIS A 234 -30.40 22.43 18.81
CA HIS A 234 -29.99 22.07 20.16
C HIS A 234 -28.49 21.74 20.17
N ILE A 235 -27.76 22.37 21.08
CA ILE A 235 -26.35 22.09 21.35
C ILE A 235 -26.23 21.64 22.81
N VAL A 236 -25.99 20.35 23.01
CA VAL A 236 -25.76 19.76 24.33
C VAL A 236 -24.27 19.52 24.50
N TRP A 237 -23.68 20.13 25.52
CA TRP A 237 -22.26 20.01 25.85
C TRP A 237 -22.09 19.34 27.20
N GLU A 238 -21.51 18.15 27.17
CA GLU A 238 -21.09 17.39 28.34
C GLU A 238 -19.56 17.47 28.47
N ARG A 239 -19.06 17.89 29.64
CA ARG A 239 -17.63 17.99 29.92
C ARG A 239 -17.35 17.80 31.40
N ASN A 240 -16.39 16.93 31.73
CA ASN A 240 -15.98 16.66 33.12
C ASN A 240 -17.17 16.32 34.06
N GLY A 241 -18.19 15.62 33.54
CA GLY A 241 -19.40 15.25 34.29
C GLY A 241 -20.46 16.35 34.43
N PHE A 242 -20.21 17.56 33.92
CA PHE A 242 -21.18 18.65 33.85
C PHE A 242 -21.82 18.70 32.47
N THR A 243 -23.10 19.08 32.41
CA THR A 243 -23.82 19.22 31.14
C THR A 243 -24.52 20.57 31.09
N CYS A 244 -24.36 21.28 29.97
CA CYS A 244 -25.21 22.40 29.60
C CYS A 244 -25.90 22.15 28.25
N GLU A 245 -27.03 22.82 28.05
CA GLU A 245 -27.77 22.78 26.79
C GLU A 245 -28.06 24.21 26.33
N ARG A 246 -27.87 24.46 25.05
CA ARG A 246 -28.14 25.74 24.39
C ARG A 246 -29.08 25.50 23.21
N VAL A 247 -30.16 26.27 23.13
CA VAL A 247 -31.17 26.17 22.07
C VAL A 247 -31.15 27.44 21.24
N TYR A 248 -31.23 27.28 19.92
CA TYR A 248 -31.10 28.37 18.97
C TYR A 248 -32.24 28.38 17.95
N GLU A 249 -32.59 29.58 17.50
CA GLU A 249 -33.48 29.83 16.36
C GLU A 249 -32.66 30.13 15.09
N LYS A 250 -33.12 29.65 13.94
CA LYS A 250 -32.47 29.93 12.65
C LYS A 250 -32.76 31.37 12.23
N LEU A 251 -31.76 32.09 11.76
CA LEU A 251 -31.95 33.43 11.20
C LEU A 251 -32.27 33.36 9.71
N ASP A 252 -33.36 34.02 9.29
CA ASP A 252 -33.80 34.07 7.89
C ASP A 252 -32.86 34.86 6.98
N ASN A 253 -32.12 35.83 7.54
CA ASN A 253 -31.28 36.78 6.82
C ASN A 253 -29.83 36.31 6.63
N TRP A 254 -29.61 35.03 6.30
CA TRP A 254 -28.30 34.56 5.81
C TRP A 254 -28.05 35.13 4.40
N SER A 255 -27.71 36.42 4.32
CA SER A 255 -27.33 37.06 3.08
C SER A 255 -25.81 36.94 2.90
N SER A 256 -25.35 36.63 1.69
CA SER A 256 -23.94 36.50 1.33
C SER A 256 -23.09 37.77 1.56
N ASN A 257 -23.70 38.89 1.96
CA ASN A 257 -23.05 40.16 2.26
C ASN A 257 -22.64 40.30 3.74
N THR A 258 -23.10 39.39 4.61
CA THR A 258 -22.70 39.26 6.01
C THR A 258 -22.18 37.86 6.32
N ASP A 259 -21.84 37.10 5.28
CA ASP A 259 -21.30 35.76 5.39
C ASP A 259 -19.92 35.82 6.08
N PRO A 260 -19.78 35.33 7.32
CA PRO A 260 -18.50 35.35 8.03
C PRO A 260 -17.43 34.49 7.33
N PHE A 261 -17.82 33.65 6.35
CA PHE A 261 -16.93 32.89 5.50
C PHE A 261 -16.52 33.63 4.21
N LYS A 262 -17.15 34.77 3.88
CA LYS A 262 -16.78 35.66 2.76
C LYS A 262 -16.21 36.97 3.29
N GLY A 263 -15.00 36.91 3.87
CA GLY A 263 -14.38 38.09 4.46
C GLY A 263 -12.89 38.00 4.78
N THR A 264 -12.15 36.99 4.29
CA THR A 264 -10.69 36.92 4.50
C THR A 264 -9.96 36.67 3.19
N ASP A 265 -10.12 37.59 2.24
CA ASP A 265 -9.04 37.97 1.36
C ASP A 265 -8.51 39.33 1.88
N SER A 266 -7.24 39.36 2.28
CA SER A 266 -6.56 40.44 3.05
C SER A 266 -6.99 40.50 4.52
N ILE A 267 -6.09 40.40 5.50
CA ILE A 267 -4.89 41.21 5.70
C ILE A 267 -3.78 40.32 6.31
N ALA A 268 -2.64 40.23 5.61
CA ALA A 268 -1.34 39.96 6.21
C ALA A 268 -0.82 41.28 6.84
N PRO A 269 -0.04 41.22 7.92
CA PRO A 269 1.35 40.76 7.85
C PRO A 269 1.67 39.55 8.74
#